data_AF-A0A8J6RSP2-F1
#
_entry.id   AF-A0A8J6RSP2-F1
#
_cell.length_a   1.000
_cell.length_b   1.000
_cell.length_c   1.000
_cell.angle_alpha   90.00
_cell.angle_beta   90.00
_cell.angle_gamma   90.00
#
_symmetry.space_group_name_H-M   'P 1'
#
loop_
_entity.id
_entity.type
_entity.pdbx_description
1 polymer ?
#
loop_
_entity_poly.entity_id
_entity_poly.type
_entity_poly.pdbx_seq_one_letter_code
_entity_poly.pdbx_strand_id
1 'polypeptide(L)'
;MESAIAITERIYRDTSDWYQPGYQIDMDEAQRHQIQRVLNAFTFGNPQLLIQQIALSRTLAGEVVGQQGNGNARRGANSYQHTEIQLIGEQSVREMSAQMQQVYRDIKQTMGVPIVNSDYQALARWSPFFLAAWEDIKRWRERPEYQLLKEDIVRRAEQAASRLRPAVAIGEREVRDLLDNPEDFEQIQQTVEMFKDILPELIVQDALFHMGLANLKPVSKL
;
A
#
# COMPACT_ATOMS: atom_id res chain seq x y z
N MET A 1 -1.54 -14.48 6.37
CA MET A 1 -2.77 -13.69 6.58
C MET A 1 -2.82 -13.11 7.99
N GLU A 2 -2.73 -13.91 9.06
CA GLU A 2 -2.72 -13.41 10.44
C GLU A 2 -1.69 -12.30 10.70
N SER A 3 -0.44 -12.47 10.25
CA SER A 3 0.59 -11.43 10.42
C SER A 3 0.27 -10.11 9.71
N ALA A 4 -0.37 -10.18 8.54
CA ALA A 4 -0.78 -8.98 7.80
C ALA A 4 -1.91 -8.24 8.52
N ILE A 5 -2.90 -8.99 9.05
CA ILE A 5 -3.97 -8.43 9.88
C ILE A 5 -3.39 -7.75 11.13
N ALA A 6 -2.44 -8.41 11.81
CA ALA A 6 -1.80 -7.83 12.99
C ALA A 6 -1.00 -6.54 12.68
N ILE A 7 -0.39 -6.45 11.50
CA ILE A 7 0.23 -5.20 11.02
C ILE A 7 -0.85 -4.12 10.86
N THR A 8 -1.92 -4.41 10.12
CA THR A 8 -3.05 -3.49 9.90
C THR A 8 -3.66 -2.97 11.22
N GLU A 9 -4.01 -3.86 12.14
CA GLU A 9 -4.62 -3.48 13.43
C GLU A 9 -3.72 -2.57 14.26
N ARG A 10 -2.41 -2.82 14.21
CA ARG A 10 -1.42 -2.01 14.91
C ARG A 10 -1.34 -0.61 14.31
N ILE A 11 -1.30 -0.52 12.98
CA ILE A 11 -1.22 0.76 12.27
C ILE A 11 -2.41 1.64 12.64
N TYR A 12 -3.64 1.10 12.61
CA TYR A 12 -4.82 1.89 12.96
C TYR A 12 -4.81 2.41 14.39
N ARG A 13 -4.35 1.56 15.32
CA ARG A 13 -4.21 1.97 16.72
C ARG A 13 -3.23 3.12 16.85
N ASP A 14 -2.03 2.94 16.32
CA ASP A 14 -0.96 3.92 16.46
C ASP A 14 -1.35 5.22 15.76
N THR A 15 -1.87 5.18 14.52
CA THR A 15 -2.30 6.40 13.82
C THR A 15 -3.44 7.12 14.53
N SER A 16 -4.36 6.40 15.18
CA SER A 16 -5.44 7.03 15.94
C SER A 16 -4.97 7.85 17.14
N ASP A 17 -3.78 7.55 17.67
CA ASP A 17 -3.22 8.24 18.84
C ASP A 17 -2.63 9.62 18.48
N TRP A 18 -2.13 9.82 17.26
CA TRP A 18 -1.38 11.02 16.89
C TRP A 18 -1.88 11.74 15.63
N TYR A 19 -2.56 11.07 14.70
CA TYR A 19 -3.01 11.72 13.46
C TYR A 19 -4.35 12.41 13.65
N GLN A 20 -4.35 13.72 13.43
CA GLN A 20 -5.55 14.56 13.42
C GLN A 20 -5.63 15.29 12.07
N PRO A 21 -6.61 14.94 11.21
CA PRO A 21 -6.73 15.55 9.88
C PRO A 21 -6.87 17.07 9.95
N GLY A 22 -6.03 17.79 9.21
CA GLY A 22 -6.04 19.25 9.16
C GLY A 22 -7.09 19.87 8.23
N TYR A 23 -7.99 19.06 7.67
CA TYR A 23 -8.95 19.46 6.64
C TYR A 23 -10.36 19.02 6.99
N GLN A 24 -11.34 19.83 6.59
CA GLN A 24 -12.75 19.50 6.67
C GLN A 24 -13.39 19.68 5.31
N ILE A 25 -14.00 18.60 4.80
CA ILE A 25 -14.78 18.63 3.57
C ILE A 25 -16.15 18.03 3.84
N ASP A 26 -17.13 18.53 3.11
CA ASP A 26 -18.46 17.97 3.06
C ASP A 26 -18.46 16.77 2.11
N MET A 27 -19.00 15.65 2.57
CA MET A 27 -19.08 14.43 1.78
C MET A 27 -20.41 13.72 1.98
N ASP A 28 -20.99 13.23 0.88
CA ASP A 28 -22.17 12.39 0.97
C ASP A 28 -21.81 10.98 1.49
N GLU A 29 -22.73 10.39 2.24
CA GLU A 29 -22.49 9.10 2.90
C GLU A 29 -22.23 7.96 1.89
N ALA A 30 -22.81 8.04 0.67
CA ALA A 30 -22.61 7.02 -0.34
C ALA A 30 -21.17 7.07 -0.91
N GLN A 31 -20.64 8.26 -1.19
CA GLN A 31 -19.23 8.46 -1.56
C GLN A 31 -18.31 8.02 -0.44
N ARG A 32 -18.60 8.39 0.81
CA ARG A 32 -17.84 7.96 1.99
C ARG A 32 -17.73 6.43 2.06
N HIS A 33 -18.86 5.72 1.92
CA HIS A 33 -18.86 4.26 1.89
C HIS A 33 -18.08 3.67 0.71
N GLN A 34 -18.13 4.30 -0.47
CA GLN A 34 -17.35 3.85 -1.62
C GLN A 34 -15.84 3.99 -1.40
N ILE A 35 -15.38 5.15 -0.90
CA ILE A 35 -13.97 5.38 -0.57
C ILE A 35 -13.51 4.40 0.50
N GLN A 36 -14.31 4.21 1.56
CA GLN A 36 -13.99 3.27 2.64
C GLN A 36 -13.80 1.84 2.11
N ARG A 37 -14.62 1.38 1.16
CA ARG A 37 -14.45 0.05 0.55
C ARG A 37 -13.14 -0.08 -0.24
N VAL A 38 -12.78 0.95 -1.00
CA VAL A 38 -11.52 0.99 -1.75
C VAL A 38 -10.32 0.96 -0.80
N LEU A 39 -10.31 1.83 0.21
CA LEU A 39 -9.23 1.90 1.18
C LEU A 39 -9.13 0.59 2.00
N ASN A 40 -10.25 -0.06 2.35
CA ASN A 40 -10.25 -1.35 3.02
C ASN A 40 -9.55 -2.44 2.20
N ALA A 41 -9.68 -2.41 0.87
CA ALA A 41 -9.04 -3.38 -0.01
C ALA A 41 -7.52 -3.20 -0.01
N PHE A 42 -7.03 -1.96 -0.08
CA PHE A 42 -5.59 -1.65 -0.02
C PHE A 42 -5.00 -1.94 1.36
N THR A 43 -5.69 -1.52 2.42
CA THR A 43 -5.33 -1.84 3.81
C THR A 43 -5.17 -3.34 4.05
N PHE A 44 -6.00 -4.16 3.40
CA PHE A 44 -5.88 -5.62 3.48
C PHE A 44 -4.74 -6.17 2.62
N GLY A 45 -4.58 -5.66 1.41
CA GLY A 45 -3.63 -6.19 0.41
C GLY A 45 -2.20 -5.75 0.65
N ASN A 46 -1.96 -4.48 0.93
CA ASN A 46 -0.62 -3.87 0.96
C ASN A 46 0.31 -4.52 1.99
N PRO A 47 -0.11 -4.83 3.23
CA PRO A 47 0.75 -5.56 4.17
C PRO A 47 1.11 -6.98 3.70
N GLN A 48 0.20 -7.65 2.97
CA GLN A 48 0.50 -8.97 2.40
C GLN A 48 1.49 -8.87 1.24
N LEU A 49 1.36 -7.83 0.41
CA LEU A 49 2.32 -7.54 -0.64
C LEU A 49 3.68 -7.23 -0.04
N LEU A 50 3.77 -6.44 1.04
CA LEU A 50 5.05 -6.10 1.68
C LEU A 50 5.78 -7.36 2.17
N ILE A 51 5.07 -8.26 2.86
CA ILE A 51 5.65 -9.54 3.33
C ILE A 51 6.16 -10.36 2.14
N GLN A 52 5.41 -10.40 1.03
CA GLN A 52 5.81 -11.10 -0.19
C GLN A 52 7.04 -10.45 -0.85
N GLN A 53 7.09 -9.13 -0.96
CA GLN A 53 8.23 -8.42 -1.56
C GLN A 53 9.50 -8.57 -0.72
N ILE A 54 9.40 -8.55 0.62
CA ILE A 54 10.55 -8.82 1.50
C ILE A 54 11.07 -10.25 1.29
N ALA A 55 10.18 -11.23 1.22
CA ALA A 55 10.57 -12.61 0.97
C ALA A 55 11.21 -12.76 -0.42
N LEU A 56 10.57 -12.19 -1.44
CA LEU A 56 11.04 -12.25 -2.83
C LEU A 56 12.42 -11.60 -2.99
N SER A 57 12.60 -10.39 -2.45
CA SER A 57 13.86 -9.65 -2.41
C SER A 57 15.01 -10.52 -1.90
N ARG A 58 14.83 -11.14 -0.72
CA ARG A 58 15.85 -12.00 -0.11
C ARG A 58 16.09 -13.28 -0.92
N THR A 59 15.02 -13.91 -1.42
CA THR A 59 15.19 -15.12 -2.23
C THR A 59 15.92 -14.86 -3.56
N LEU A 60 15.63 -13.74 -4.22
CA LEU A 60 16.34 -13.33 -5.44
C LEU A 60 17.80 -12.94 -5.16
N ALA A 61 18.15 -12.61 -3.91
CA ALA A 61 19.53 -12.44 -3.47
C ALA A 61 20.21 -13.77 -3.09
N GLY A 62 19.54 -14.92 -3.30
CA GLY A 62 20.04 -16.26 -3.02
C GLY A 62 19.78 -16.76 -1.60
N GLU A 63 19.02 -16.04 -0.78
CA GLU A 63 18.67 -16.49 0.57
C GLU A 63 17.50 -17.48 0.57
N VAL A 64 17.44 -18.30 1.62
CA VAL A 64 16.24 -19.09 1.96
C VAL A 64 15.46 -18.33 3.01
N VAL A 65 14.19 -18.01 2.73
CA VAL A 65 13.34 -17.22 3.63
C VAL A 65 12.26 -18.10 4.26
N GLY A 66 12.04 -17.92 5.57
CA GLY A 66 11.00 -18.65 6.30
C GLY A 66 11.57 -19.85 7.06
N GLN A 67 10.69 -20.78 7.41
CA GLN A 67 11.00 -21.93 8.27
C GLN A 67 10.61 -23.24 7.60
N GLN A 68 11.39 -24.27 7.88
CA GLN A 68 11.05 -25.63 7.49
C GLN A 68 9.74 -26.08 8.15
N GLY A 69 8.96 -26.87 7.42
CA GLY A 69 7.68 -27.42 7.88
C GLY A 69 6.55 -27.23 6.87
N ASN A 70 5.46 -27.97 7.07
CA ASN A 70 4.29 -27.84 6.22
C ASN A 70 3.58 -26.52 6.53
N GLY A 71 3.34 -25.72 5.49
CA GLY A 71 2.31 -24.69 5.57
C GLY A 71 0.98 -25.38 5.87
N ASN A 72 0.17 -24.82 6.77
CA ASN A 72 -1.20 -25.30 6.92
C ASN A 72 -1.85 -25.24 5.53
N ALA A 73 -2.37 -26.38 5.05
CA ALA A 73 -3.13 -26.42 3.81
C ALA A 73 -4.16 -25.28 3.85
N ARG A 74 -4.17 -24.42 2.82
CA ARG A 74 -5.09 -23.28 2.73
C ARG A 74 -6.49 -23.76 3.15
N ARG A 75 -7.01 -23.26 4.28
CA ARG A 75 -8.38 -23.53 4.69
C ARG A 75 -9.31 -22.81 3.71
N GLY A 76 -9.71 -23.51 2.66
CA GLY A 76 -10.68 -23.04 1.67
C GLY A 76 -10.20 -21.90 0.77
N ALA A 77 -10.88 -21.72 -0.35
CA ALA A 77 -10.83 -20.46 -1.08
C ALA A 77 -11.32 -19.37 -0.11
N ASN A 78 -10.43 -18.47 0.31
CA ASN A 78 -10.86 -17.27 1.02
C ASN A 78 -11.93 -16.61 0.15
N SER A 79 -13.13 -16.43 0.69
CA SER A 79 -14.24 -15.70 0.08
C SER A 79 -13.98 -14.19 0.08
N TYR A 80 -12.75 -13.79 -0.27
CA TYR A 80 -12.45 -12.40 -0.58
C TYR A 80 -13.25 -12.04 -1.84
N GLN A 81 -14.36 -11.36 -1.60
CA GLN A 81 -15.13 -10.74 -2.67
C GLN A 81 -14.21 -9.73 -3.34
N HIS A 82 -13.84 -10.01 -4.58
CA HIS A 82 -13.01 -9.11 -5.37
C HIS A 82 -13.79 -7.81 -5.51
N THR A 83 -13.33 -6.76 -4.83
CA THR A 83 -13.83 -5.43 -5.07
C THR A 83 -13.20 -4.97 -6.39
N GLU A 84 -14.03 -4.74 -7.40
CA GLU A 84 -13.55 -4.12 -8.63
C GLU A 84 -13.17 -2.67 -8.32
N ILE A 85 -11.87 -2.38 -8.32
CA ILE A 85 -11.33 -1.04 -8.07
C ILE A 85 -11.04 -0.39 -9.42
N GLN A 86 -11.76 0.68 -9.72
CA GLN A 86 -11.49 1.48 -10.91
C GLN A 86 -10.28 2.38 -10.65
N LEU A 87 -9.26 2.27 -11.51
CA LEU A 87 -8.06 3.10 -11.45
C LEU A 87 -8.14 4.22 -12.49
N ILE A 88 -7.88 5.45 -12.07
CA ILE A 88 -7.78 6.60 -12.97
C ILE A 88 -6.30 6.78 -13.35
N GLY A 89 -5.96 6.37 -14.57
CA GLY A 89 -4.58 6.45 -15.07
C GLY A 89 -4.12 7.88 -15.39
N GLU A 90 -2.81 8.05 -15.65
CA GLU A 90 -2.21 9.36 -15.90
C GLU A 90 -2.83 10.10 -17.09
N GLN A 91 -3.22 9.37 -18.14
CA GLN A 91 -3.85 9.97 -19.32
C GLN A 91 -5.24 10.52 -18.97
N SER A 92 -6.03 9.76 -18.22
CA SER A 92 -7.37 10.18 -17.81
C SER A 92 -7.34 11.42 -16.92
N VAL A 93 -6.40 11.52 -15.96
CA VAL A 93 -6.33 12.73 -15.10
C VAL A 93 -5.94 14.00 -15.87
N ARG A 94 -5.17 13.88 -16.96
CA ARG A 94 -4.85 15.02 -17.84
C ARG A 94 -6.09 15.63 -18.46
N GLU A 95 -7.05 14.77 -18.80
CA GLU A 95 -8.33 15.16 -19.39
C GLU A 95 -9.33 15.63 -18.32
N MET A 96 -9.23 15.11 -17.09
CA MET A 96 -10.10 15.51 -15.98
C MET A 96 -9.81 16.92 -15.44
N SER A 97 -8.56 17.21 -15.05
CA SER A 97 -8.18 18.53 -14.55
C SER A 97 -6.67 18.75 -14.50
N ALA A 98 -6.24 20.00 -14.74
CA ALA A 98 -4.84 20.40 -14.58
C ALA A 98 -4.32 20.22 -13.14
N GLN A 99 -5.19 20.41 -12.14
CA GLN A 99 -4.84 20.22 -10.73
C GLN A 99 -4.52 18.76 -10.41
N MET A 100 -5.34 17.81 -10.87
CA MET A 100 -5.07 16.37 -10.67
C MET A 100 -3.81 15.93 -11.41
N GLN A 101 -3.54 16.47 -12.60
CA GLN A 101 -2.29 16.21 -13.30
C GLN A 101 -1.07 16.72 -12.50
N GLN A 102 -1.18 17.89 -11.86
CA GLN A 102 -0.11 18.40 -11.00
C GLN A 102 0.08 17.52 -9.77
N VAL A 103 -1.00 17.04 -9.14
CA VAL A 103 -0.90 16.12 -8.00
C VAL A 103 -0.25 14.79 -8.37
N TYR A 104 -0.52 14.24 -9.56
CA TYR A 104 0.18 13.02 -10.01
C TYR A 104 1.68 13.23 -10.21
N ARG A 105 2.09 14.41 -10.72
CA ARG A 105 3.51 14.76 -10.80
C ARG A 105 4.13 14.91 -9.41
N ASP A 106 3.41 15.57 -8.50
CA ASP A 106 3.83 15.79 -7.13
C ASP A 106 3.99 14.48 -6.35
N ILE A 107 3.07 13.53 -6.50
CA ILE A 107 3.17 12.19 -5.90
C ILE A 107 4.43 11.48 -6.38
N LYS A 108 4.69 11.46 -7.69
CA LYS A 108 5.90 10.84 -8.25
C LYS A 108 7.17 11.45 -7.69
N GLN A 109 7.22 12.78 -7.60
CA GLN A 109 8.36 13.50 -7.02
C GLN A 109 8.52 13.22 -5.52
N THR A 110 7.41 13.27 -4.77
CA THR A 110 7.37 13.12 -3.31
C THR A 110 7.73 11.70 -2.85
N MET A 111 7.31 10.71 -3.64
CA MET A 111 7.48 9.29 -3.37
C MET A 111 8.72 8.69 -4.05
N GLY A 112 9.35 9.43 -4.98
CA GLY A 112 10.51 8.97 -5.73
C GLY A 112 10.20 7.81 -6.70
N VAL A 113 8.97 7.73 -7.21
CA VAL A 113 8.50 6.63 -8.08
C VAL A 113 8.25 7.08 -9.51
N PRO A 114 8.48 6.22 -10.52
CA PRO A 114 8.24 6.57 -11.92
C PRO A 114 6.76 6.60 -12.31
N ILE A 115 5.90 5.90 -11.54
CA ILE A 115 4.47 5.72 -11.81
C ILE A 115 3.70 5.90 -10.51
N VAL A 116 2.53 6.53 -10.58
CA VAL A 116 1.62 6.71 -9.43
C VAL A 116 1.03 5.37 -9.00
N ASN A 117 1.09 5.03 -7.70
CA ASN A 117 0.56 3.78 -7.15
C ASN A 117 -0.97 3.66 -7.28
N SER A 118 -1.47 2.42 -7.33
CA SER A 118 -2.90 2.10 -7.53
C SER A 118 -3.81 2.74 -6.48
N ASP A 119 -3.33 2.90 -5.26
CA ASP A 119 -4.03 3.51 -4.12
C ASP A 119 -4.48 4.95 -4.48
N TYR A 120 -3.53 5.75 -4.95
CA TYR A 120 -3.80 7.11 -5.42
C TYR A 120 -4.66 7.14 -6.69
N GLN A 121 -4.41 6.22 -7.63
CA GLN A 121 -5.19 6.14 -8.86
C GLN A 121 -6.66 5.83 -8.59
N ALA A 122 -6.95 5.01 -7.58
CA ALA A 122 -8.31 4.72 -7.15
C ALA A 122 -8.96 5.93 -6.47
N LEU A 123 -8.23 6.62 -5.59
CA LEU A 123 -8.74 7.78 -4.86
C LEU A 123 -8.96 9.02 -5.73
N ALA A 124 -8.25 9.14 -6.86
CA ALA A 124 -8.35 10.25 -7.80
C ALA A 124 -9.78 10.56 -8.27
N ARG A 125 -10.65 9.55 -8.30
CA ARG A 125 -12.09 9.69 -8.62
C ARG A 125 -12.82 10.63 -7.65
N TRP A 126 -12.40 10.70 -6.39
CA TRP A 126 -12.96 11.59 -5.38
C TRP A 126 -12.02 12.77 -5.12
N SER A 127 -11.77 13.55 -6.19
CA SER A 127 -10.74 14.60 -6.19
C SER A 127 -10.80 15.57 -5.01
N PRO A 128 -11.98 16.08 -4.56
CA PRO A 128 -12.02 16.99 -3.40
C PRO A 128 -11.43 16.37 -2.13
N PHE A 129 -11.70 15.09 -1.87
CA PHE A 129 -11.11 14.36 -0.76
C PHE A 129 -9.64 14.09 -0.98
N PHE A 130 -9.29 13.55 -2.14
CA PHE A 130 -7.93 13.12 -2.41
C PHE A 130 -6.94 14.30 -2.38
N LEU A 131 -7.31 15.44 -2.97
CA LEU A 131 -6.49 16.65 -2.97
C LEU A 131 -6.26 17.18 -1.55
N ALA A 132 -7.32 17.28 -0.73
CA ALA A 132 -7.22 17.76 0.64
C ALA A 132 -6.37 16.82 1.51
N ALA A 133 -6.62 15.52 1.40
CA ALA A 133 -5.91 14.49 2.15
C ALA A 133 -4.43 14.40 1.76
N TRP A 134 -4.10 14.48 0.47
CA TRP A 134 -2.71 14.44 0.00
C TRP A 134 -1.87 15.60 0.55
N GLU A 135 -2.40 16.82 0.52
CA GLU A 135 -1.70 18.00 1.07
C GLU A 135 -1.47 17.89 2.58
N ASP A 136 -2.41 17.30 3.32
CA ASP A 136 -2.26 17.07 4.76
C ASP A 136 -1.21 15.99 5.03
N ILE A 137 -1.32 14.83 4.35
CA ILE A 137 -0.40 13.70 4.49
C ILE A 137 1.04 14.14 4.26
N LYS A 138 1.32 14.94 3.23
CA LYS A 138 2.69 15.44 2.96
C LYS A 138 3.32 16.10 4.19
N ARG A 139 2.55 16.88 4.97
CA ARG A 139 3.04 17.54 6.19
C ARG A 139 3.28 16.55 7.32
N TRP A 140 2.43 15.51 7.41
CA TRP A 140 2.57 14.46 8.41
C TRP A 140 3.76 13.53 8.13
N ARG A 141 4.14 13.34 6.86
CA ARG A 141 5.31 12.53 6.50
C ARG A 141 6.61 13.04 7.15
N GLU A 142 6.72 14.34 7.39
CA GLU A 142 7.92 14.93 8.00
C GLU A 142 8.00 14.70 9.51
N ARG A 143 6.94 14.15 10.13
CA ARG A 143 6.85 13.97 11.58
C ARG A 143 7.61 12.72 12.07
N PRO A 144 8.22 12.75 13.26
CA PRO A 144 8.87 11.58 13.84
C PRO A 144 7.94 10.38 14.01
N GLU A 145 6.69 10.60 14.43
CA GLU A 145 5.69 9.56 14.66
C GLU A 145 5.40 8.77 13.38
N TYR A 146 5.36 9.47 12.24
CA TYR A 146 5.19 8.85 10.93
C TYR A 146 6.36 7.93 10.58
N GLN A 147 7.60 8.42 10.73
CA GLN A 147 8.80 7.65 10.41
C GLN A 147 8.96 6.43 11.32
N LEU A 148 8.70 6.59 12.62
CA LEU A 148 8.73 5.50 13.60
C LEU A 148 7.70 4.41 13.29
N LEU A 149 6.49 4.80 12.88
CA LEU A 149 5.47 3.84 12.47
C LEU A 149 5.90 3.08 11.21
N LYS A 150 6.46 3.78 10.22
CA LYS A 150 6.97 3.16 8.99
C LYS A 150 8.06 2.12 9.28
N GLU A 151 9.02 2.46 10.14
CA GLU A 151 10.05 1.53 10.59
C GLU A 151 9.47 0.31 11.32
N ASP A 152 8.46 0.50 12.18
CA ASP A 152 7.81 -0.60 12.88
C ASP A 152 7.08 -1.56 11.91
N ILE A 153 6.42 -1.01 10.88
CA ILE A 153 5.79 -1.81 9.82
C ILE A 153 6.82 -2.68 9.11
N VAL A 154 7.95 -2.11 8.71
CA VAL A 154 9.04 -2.84 8.05
C VAL A 154 9.51 -3.97 8.95
N ARG A 155 9.89 -3.69 10.21
CA ARG A 155 10.37 -4.71 11.15
C ARG A 155 9.37 -5.85 11.33
N ARG A 156 8.07 -5.53 11.45
CA ARG A 156 7.03 -6.56 11.59
C ARG A 156 6.87 -7.39 10.33
N ALA A 157 6.91 -6.76 9.17
CA ALA A 157 6.81 -7.47 7.90
C ALA A 157 8.02 -8.39 7.67
N GLU A 158 9.23 -7.97 8.06
CA GLU A 158 10.42 -8.82 8.05
C GLU A 158 10.30 -10.02 9.00
N GLN A 159 9.81 -9.80 10.22
CA GLN A 159 9.52 -10.88 11.15
C GLN A 159 8.43 -11.83 10.65
N ALA A 160 7.45 -11.31 9.92
CA ALA A 160 6.41 -12.13 9.31
C ALA A 160 6.98 -12.96 8.14
N ALA A 161 7.83 -12.37 7.30
CA ALA A 161 8.51 -13.04 6.20
C ALA A 161 9.40 -14.18 6.71
N SER A 162 10.17 -13.95 7.79
CA SER A 162 11.03 -14.98 8.40
C SER A 162 10.27 -16.14 9.05
N ARG A 163 8.95 -16.01 9.24
CA ARG A 163 8.07 -17.06 9.78
C ARG A 163 7.24 -17.77 8.71
N LEU A 164 7.43 -17.44 7.42
CA LEU A 164 6.74 -18.11 6.33
C LEU A 164 6.98 -19.62 6.34
N ARG A 165 5.97 -20.40 5.96
CA ARG A 165 6.02 -21.86 5.87
C ARG A 165 5.26 -22.34 4.63
N PRO A 166 5.83 -23.26 3.82
CA PRO A 166 7.20 -23.74 3.92
C PRO A 166 8.22 -22.62 3.64
N ALA A 167 9.49 -22.87 3.97
CA ALA A 167 10.57 -21.98 3.57
C ALA A 167 10.57 -21.81 2.04
N VAL A 168 10.75 -20.59 1.59
CA VAL A 168 10.75 -20.19 0.19
C VAL A 168 12.19 -19.96 -0.24
N ALA A 169 12.56 -20.55 -1.36
CA ALA A 169 13.81 -20.31 -2.05
C ALA A 169 13.48 -20.23 -3.55
N ILE A 170 13.95 -19.17 -4.19
CA ILE A 170 13.85 -18.97 -5.64
C ILE A 170 15.28 -18.79 -6.10
N GLY A 171 15.86 -19.78 -6.78
CA GLY A 171 17.26 -19.68 -7.20
C GLY A 171 17.42 -18.67 -8.34
N GLU A 172 18.44 -17.81 -8.27
CA GLU A 172 18.80 -16.90 -9.37
C GLU A 172 18.88 -17.64 -10.70
N ARG A 173 19.58 -18.78 -10.72
CA ARG A 173 19.73 -19.62 -11.91
C ARG A 173 18.39 -20.09 -12.45
N GLU A 174 17.49 -20.53 -11.58
CA GLU A 174 16.16 -21.02 -11.98
C GLU A 174 15.33 -19.91 -12.61
N VAL A 175 15.43 -18.67 -12.09
CA VAL A 175 14.77 -17.51 -12.69
C VAL A 175 15.40 -17.16 -14.03
N ARG A 176 16.73 -17.05 -14.11
CA ARG A 176 17.43 -16.72 -15.36
C ARG A 176 17.17 -17.73 -16.47
N ASP A 177 17.10 -19.02 -16.14
CA ASP A 177 16.79 -20.11 -17.08
C ASP A 177 15.33 -20.04 -17.60
N LEU A 178 14.43 -19.32 -16.93
CA LEU A 178 13.03 -19.11 -17.33
C LEU A 178 12.79 -17.81 -18.10
N LEU A 179 13.76 -16.89 -18.13
CA LEU A 179 13.64 -15.61 -18.84
C LEU A 179 14.02 -15.77 -20.31
N ASP A 180 13.29 -15.07 -21.19
CA ASP A 180 13.68 -14.95 -22.60
C ASP A 180 15.04 -14.22 -22.74
N ASN A 181 15.31 -13.26 -21.85
CA ASN A 181 16.58 -12.57 -21.71
C ASN A 181 17.10 -12.66 -20.26
N PRO A 182 18.20 -13.41 -20.00
CA PRO A 182 18.75 -13.53 -18.65
C PRO A 182 19.18 -12.22 -17.99
N GLU A 183 19.49 -11.18 -18.77
CA GLU A 183 19.87 -9.84 -18.28
C GLU A 183 18.67 -9.07 -17.67
N ASP A 184 17.44 -9.55 -17.86
CA ASP A 184 16.24 -8.94 -17.26
C ASP A 184 16.13 -9.25 -15.76
N PHE A 185 16.92 -10.22 -15.25
CA PHE A 185 16.92 -10.59 -13.84
C PHE A 185 17.24 -9.41 -12.92
N GLU A 186 18.23 -8.60 -13.29
CA GLU A 186 18.63 -7.40 -12.56
C GLU A 186 17.48 -6.39 -12.49
N GLN A 187 16.67 -6.26 -13.56
CA GLN A 187 15.51 -5.39 -13.58
C GLN A 187 14.39 -5.90 -12.67
N ILE A 188 14.20 -7.22 -12.59
CA ILE A 188 13.26 -7.85 -11.66
C ILE A 188 13.69 -7.57 -10.22
N GLN A 189 14.97 -7.77 -9.89
CA GLN A 189 15.50 -7.45 -8.56
C GLN A 189 15.25 -5.98 -8.20
N GLN A 190 15.60 -5.05 -9.09
CA GLN A 190 15.37 -3.62 -8.87
C GLN A 190 13.89 -3.29 -8.67
N THR A 191 13.00 -3.93 -9.43
CA THR A 191 11.56 -3.73 -9.30
C THR A 191 11.06 -4.22 -7.93
N VAL A 192 11.50 -5.40 -7.49
CA VAL A 192 11.14 -5.97 -6.19
C VAL A 192 11.64 -5.10 -5.05
N GLU A 193 12.88 -4.59 -5.14
CA GLU A 193 13.43 -3.64 -4.16
C GLU A 193 12.61 -2.35 -4.09
N MET A 194 12.31 -1.74 -5.24
CA MET A 194 11.48 -0.54 -5.31
C MET A 194 10.11 -0.76 -4.64
N PHE A 195 9.44 -1.90 -4.90
CA PHE A 195 8.17 -2.19 -4.26
C PHE A 195 8.29 -2.49 -2.76
N LYS A 196 9.35 -3.17 -2.33
CA LYS A 196 9.65 -3.40 -0.91
C LYS A 196 9.80 -2.07 -0.16
N ASP A 197 10.43 -1.07 -0.78
CA ASP A 197 10.69 0.23 -0.18
C ASP A 197 9.45 1.14 -0.18
N ILE A 198 8.59 1.05 -1.21
CA ILE A 198 7.40 1.91 -1.31
C ILE A 198 6.23 1.43 -0.48
N LEU A 199 6.06 0.12 -0.30
CA LEU A 199 4.88 -0.44 0.37
C LEU A 199 4.69 0.01 1.82
N PRO A 200 5.72 0.14 2.68
CA PRO A 200 5.56 0.66 4.03
C PRO A 200 4.97 2.07 4.04
N GLU A 201 5.38 2.90 3.07
CA GLU A 201 4.89 4.26 2.90
C GLU A 201 3.40 4.25 2.52
N LEU A 202 3.00 3.43 1.53
CA LEU A 202 1.59 3.29 1.13
C LEU A 202 0.71 2.81 2.29
N ILE A 203 1.18 1.82 3.05
CA ILE A 203 0.45 1.25 4.19
C ILE A 203 0.15 2.32 5.26
N VAL A 204 1.12 3.20 5.58
CA VAL A 204 0.87 4.30 6.52
C VAL A 204 -0.12 5.30 5.94
N GLN A 205 0.04 5.66 4.66
CA GLN A 205 -0.83 6.64 4.01
C GLN A 205 -2.28 6.14 3.89
N ASP A 206 -2.51 4.87 3.60
CA ASP A 206 -3.84 4.25 3.60
C ASP A 206 -4.54 4.43 4.95
N ALA A 207 -3.82 4.23 6.06
CA ALA A 207 -4.35 4.46 7.39
C ALA A 207 -4.68 5.93 7.64
N LEU A 208 -3.84 6.87 7.19
CA LEU A 208 -4.12 8.30 7.28
C LEU A 208 -5.32 8.70 6.41
N PHE A 209 -5.47 8.14 5.20
CA PHE A 209 -6.66 8.35 4.37
C PHE A 209 -7.92 7.84 5.08
N HIS A 210 -7.86 6.65 5.70
CA HIS A 210 -8.97 6.10 6.47
C HIS A 210 -9.36 6.99 7.65
N MET A 211 -8.39 7.44 8.45
CA MET A 211 -8.63 8.33 9.58
C MET A 211 -9.15 9.70 9.12
N GLY A 212 -8.64 10.20 7.99
CA GLY A 212 -9.11 11.39 7.31
C GLY A 212 -10.59 11.29 6.92
N LEU A 213 -10.95 10.19 6.28
CA LEU A 213 -12.32 9.89 5.86
C LEU A 213 -13.27 9.74 7.07
N ALA A 214 -12.80 9.12 8.16
CA ALA A 214 -13.57 8.92 9.36
C ALA A 214 -14.00 10.23 10.05
N ASN A 215 -13.17 11.28 9.93
CA ASN A 215 -13.39 12.59 10.55
C ASN A 215 -14.21 13.58 9.70
N LEU A 216 -14.64 13.18 8.50
CA LEU A 216 -15.44 14.04 7.63
C LEU A 216 -16.86 14.25 8.15
N LYS A 217 -17.41 15.45 7.87
CA LYS A 217 -18.79 15.79 8.21
C LYS A 217 -19.74 15.21 7.17
N PRO A 218 -20.82 14.53 7.58
CA PRO A 218 -21.86 14.12 6.65
C PRO A 218 -22.63 15.35 6.18
N VAL A 219 -22.93 15.40 4.88
CA VAL A 219 -23.88 16.39 4.35
C VAL A 219 -25.27 16.07 4.91
N SER A 220 -25.78 16.91 5.81
CA SER A 220 -27.19 16.84 6.23
C SER A 220 -28.05 17.25 5.04
N LYS A 221 -28.83 16.31 4.50
CA LYS A 221 -29.89 16.66 3.55
C LYS A 221 -30.96 17.45 4.31
N LEU A 222 -31.13 18.73 3.96
CA LEU A 222 -32.29 19.53 4.33
C LEU A 222 -33.52 19.05 3.56
#